data_AF-A0A078BQ96-F1
#
_entry.id   AF-A0A078BQ96-F1
#
_cell.length_a   1.000
_cell.length_b   1.000
_cell.length_c   1.000
_cell.angle_alpha   90.00
_cell.angle_beta   90.00
_cell.angle_gamma   90.00
#
_symmetry.space_group_name_H-M   'P 1'
#
loop_
_entity.id
_entity.type
_entity.pdbx_description
1 polymer ?
#
loop_
_entity_poly.entity_id
_entity_poly.type
_entity_poly.pdbx_seq_one_letter_code
_entity_poly.pdbx_strand_id
1 'polypeptide(L)'
;MTETTERIRACSVPTAALLLDRSERTLQRWCEDRTLQVVHRDARRGSRQLVNLAQVLEFFGPYSTPDFAALIEAADAGSAEAETDLGLALLQEGQAVAAVAFF
;
A
#
# COMPACT_ATOMS: atom_id res chain seq x y z
N MET A 1 -1.69 -31.10 -8.46
CA MET A 1 -0.72 -29.99 -8.54
C MET A 1 -1.53 -28.72 -8.48
N THR A 2 -1.75 -28.18 -7.28
CA THR A 2 -2.40 -26.88 -7.11
C THR A 2 -1.41 -25.83 -7.58
N GLU A 3 -1.64 -25.27 -8.76
CA GLU A 3 -1.01 -24.03 -9.19
C GLU A 3 -1.40 -22.98 -8.14
N THR A 4 -0.53 -22.76 -7.16
CA THR A 4 -0.64 -21.61 -6.27
C THR A 4 -0.39 -20.41 -7.14
N THR A 5 -1.44 -19.86 -7.75
CA THR A 5 -1.40 -18.55 -8.37
C THR A 5 -1.02 -17.60 -7.24
N GLU A 6 0.24 -17.18 -7.16
CA GLU A 6 0.69 -16.22 -6.16
C GLU A 6 -0.21 -15.00 -6.28
N ARG A 7 -1.08 -14.81 -5.29
CA ARG A 7 -1.96 -13.66 -5.24
C ARG A 7 -1.06 -12.45 -5.07
N ILE A 8 -1.00 -11.60 -6.10
CA ILE A 8 -0.31 -10.31 -6.02
C ILE A 8 -0.96 -9.52 -4.89
N ARG A 9 -0.20 -9.26 -3.82
CA ARG A 9 -0.65 -8.37 -2.74
C ARG A 9 -0.84 -6.96 -3.29
N ALA A 10 -1.90 -6.29 -2.86
CA ALA A 10 -2.25 -4.99 -3.38
C ALA A 10 -2.75 -4.09 -2.27
N CYS A 11 -2.56 -2.78 -2.44
CA CYS A 11 -3.16 -1.75 -1.61
C CYS A 11 -3.84 -0.72 -2.49
N SER A 12 -4.68 0.12 -1.90
CA SER A 12 -5.34 1.19 -2.63
C SER A 12 -4.40 2.35 -2.96
N VAL A 13 -4.73 3.10 -4.02
CA VAL A 13 -4.01 4.31 -4.42
C VAL A 13 -3.84 5.32 -3.26
N PRO A 14 -4.86 5.62 -2.43
CA PRO A 14 -4.69 6.47 -1.25
C PRO A 14 -3.62 5.95 -0.28
N THR A 15 -3.64 4.66 0.04
CA THR A 15 -2.66 4.04 0.94
C THR A 15 -1.24 4.11 0.36
N ALA A 16 -1.08 3.82 -0.93
CA ALA A 16 0.22 3.98 -1.60
C ALA A 16 0.70 5.43 -1.61
N ALA A 17 -0.21 6.40 -1.76
CA ALA A 17 0.11 7.82 -1.74
C ALA A 17 0.65 8.27 -0.37
N LEU A 18 0.01 7.81 0.71
CA LEU A 18 0.46 8.05 2.08
C LEU A 18 1.85 7.45 2.35
N LEU A 19 2.04 6.17 1.99
CA LEU A 19 3.31 5.47 2.21
C LEU A 19 4.47 6.15 1.48
N LEU A 20 4.26 6.61 0.24
CA LEU A 20 5.32 7.20 -0.59
C LEU A 20 5.49 8.71 -0.38
N ASP A 21 4.72 9.32 0.51
CA ASP A 21 4.66 10.77 0.71
C ASP A 21 4.46 11.52 -0.63
N ARG A 22 3.42 11.12 -1.37
CA ARG A 22 3.05 11.71 -2.67
C ARG A 22 1.56 11.99 -2.72
N SER A 23 1.17 12.90 -3.60
CA SER A 23 -0.26 13.15 -3.84
C SER A 23 -0.93 11.97 -4.56
N GLU A 24 -2.21 11.70 -4.29
CA GLU A 24 -2.99 10.72 -5.05
C GLU A 24 -2.95 10.97 -6.56
N ARG A 25 -2.92 12.25 -6.98
CA ARG A 25 -2.76 12.63 -8.40
C ARG A 25 -1.45 12.10 -8.99
N THR A 26 -0.36 12.12 -8.23
CA THR A 26 0.93 11.57 -8.67
C THR A 26 0.81 10.06 -8.86
N LEU A 27 0.22 9.36 -7.90
CA LEU A 27 0.03 7.91 -7.97
C LEU A 27 -0.90 7.52 -9.12
N GLN A 28 -1.96 8.29 -9.36
CA GLN A 28 -2.86 8.12 -10.50
C GLN A 28 -2.10 8.21 -11.83
N ARG A 29 -1.21 9.19 -11.97
CA ARG A 29 -0.33 9.31 -13.15
C ARG A 29 0.64 8.14 -13.27
N TRP A 30 1.23 7.67 -12.17
CA TRP A 30 2.08 6.48 -12.19
C TRP A 30 1.32 5.23 -12.64
N CYS A 31 0.04 5.12 -12.30
CA CYS A 31 -0.83 4.07 -12.79
C CYS A 31 -1.12 4.19 -14.30
N GLU A 32 -1.32 5.41 -14.80
CA GLU A 32 -1.55 5.71 -16.23
C GLU A 32 -0.30 5.42 -17.08
N ASP A 33 0.86 5.87 -16.61
CA ASP A 33 2.16 5.73 -17.29
C ASP A 33 2.82 4.36 -17.04
N ARG A 34 2.15 3.46 -16.30
CA ARG A 34 2.58 2.09 -15.95
C ARG A 34 3.85 2.00 -15.09
N THR A 35 4.24 3.09 -14.45
CA THR A 35 5.26 3.07 -13.39
C THR A 35 4.81 2.23 -12.20
N LEU A 36 3.51 2.29 -11.87
CA LEU A 36 2.89 1.46 -10.84
C LEU A 36 1.80 0.58 -11.45
N GLN A 37 1.91 -0.73 -11.26
CA GLN A 37 1.00 -1.71 -11.84
C GLN A 37 -0.34 -1.68 -11.10
N VAL A 38 -1.42 -1.45 -11.85
CA VAL A 38 -2.79 -1.63 -11.35
C VAL A 38 -3.14 -3.11 -11.37
N VAL A 39 -3.41 -3.70 -10.21
CA VAL A 39 -3.79 -5.11 -10.04
C VAL A 39 -5.30 -5.27 -10.20
N HIS A 40 -6.08 -4.30 -9.72
CA HIS A 40 -7.53 -4.34 -9.82
C HIS A 40 -8.13 -2.93 -9.97
N ARG A 41 -9.23 -2.82 -10.72
CA ARG A 41 -10.04 -1.61 -10.81
C ARG A 41 -11.46 -1.96 -10.38
N ASP A 42 -11.84 -1.55 -9.17
CA ASP A 42 -13.22 -1.75 -8.72
C ASP A 42 -14.11 -0.62 -9.26
N ALA A 43 -14.88 -0.93 -10.30
CA ALA A 43 -15.84 0.00 -10.88
C ALA A 43 -17.12 0.17 -10.04
N ARG A 44 -17.36 -0.69 -9.03
CA ARG A 44 -18.60 -0.71 -8.24
C ARG A 44 -18.49 0.05 -6.92
N ARG A 45 -17.30 0.12 -6.31
CA ARG A 45 -17.01 0.95 -5.12
C ARG A 45 -16.24 2.22 -5.48
N GLY A 46 -16.89 3.13 -6.22
CA GLY A 46 -16.38 4.50 -6.38
C GLY A 46 -14.98 4.62 -6.98
N SER A 47 -14.60 3.74 -7.91
CA SER A 47 -13.31 3.75 -8.61
C SER A 47 -12.08 3.52 -7.72
N ARG A 48 -12.17 2.68 -6.67
CA ARG A 48 -10.98 2.30 -5.89
C ARG A 48 -10.06 1.42 -6.75
N GLN A 49 -8.91 1.96 -7.12
CA GLN A 49 -7.86 1.25 -7.84
C GLN A 49 -6.92 0.60 -6.82
N LEU A 50 -6.61 -0.68 -7.04
CA LEU A 50 -5.62 -1.42 -6.27
C LEU A 50 -4.34 -1.55 -7.09
N VAL A 51 -3.22 -1.27 -6.46
CA VAL A 51 -1.88 -1.23 -7.06
C VAL A 51 -0.98 -2.30 -6.45
N ASN A 52 0.02 -2.75 -7.21
CA ASN A 52 0.93 -3.80 -6.81
C ASN A 52 1.79 -3.33 -5.62
N LEU A 53 1.58 -3.97 -4.47
CA LEU A 53 2.22 -3.57 -3.22
C LEU A 53 3.74 -3.81 -3.24
N ALA A 54 4.22 -4.82 -3.98
CA ALA A 54 5.66 -5.06 -4.10
C ALA A 54 6.38 -3.87 -4.72
N GLN A 55 5.80 -3.27 -5.76
CA GLN A 55 6.36 -2.06 -6.40
C GLN A 55 6.27 -0.84 -5.48
N VAL A 56 5.19 -0.68 -4.71
CA VAL A 56 5.09 0.39 -3.71
C VAL A 56 6.24 0.25 -2.69
N LEU A 57 6.50 -0.97 -2.22
CA LEU A 57 7.59 -1.23 -1.28
C LEU A 57 8.99 -0.99 -1.87
N GLU A 58 9.19 -1.26 -3.18
CA GLU A 58 10.41 -0.86 -3.89
C GLU A 58 10.62 0.66 -3.89
N PHE A 59 9.56 1.45 -4.07
CA PHE A 59 9.64 2.92 -4.01
C PHE A 59 9.75 3.47 -2.59
N PHE A 60 9.18 2.77 -1.60
CA PHE A 60 9.23 3.14 -0.19
C PHE A 60 10.66 3.08 0.36
N GLY A 61 11.46 2.14 -0.13
CA GLY A 61 12.84 1.95 0.27
C GLY A 61 13.01 0.81 1.28
N PRO A 62 14.18 0.70 1.94
CA PRO A 62 14.42 -0.38 2.88
C PRO A 62 13.52 -0.21 4.12
N TYR A 63 12.87 -1.30 4.52
CA TYR A 63 12.14 -1.43 5.77
C TYR A 63 12.64 -2.66 6.51
N SER A 64 12.69 -2.57 7.83
CA SER A 64 13.23 -3.60 8.72
C SER A 64 12.15 -4.51 9.27
N THR A 65 10.90 -4.05 9.25
CA THR A 65 9.76 -4.75 9.81
C THR A 65 9.39 -5.99 8.98
N PRO A 66 9.42 -7.21 9.56
CA PRO A 66 8.98 -8.42 8.88
C PRO A 66 7.48 -8.38 8.58
N ASP A 67 7.10 -8.86 7.40
CA ASP A 67 5.71 -8.91 6.89
C ASP A 67 4.99 -7.56 6.75
N PHE A 68 5.75 -6.49 6.53
CA PHE A 68 5.24 -5.14 6.26
C PHE A 68 4.14 -5.11 5.18
N ALA A 69 4.28 -5.96 4.16
CA ALA A 69 3.30 -6.10 3.10
C ALA A 69 1.92 -6.63 3.60
N ALA A 70 1.89 -7.60 4.51
CA ALA A 70 0.61 -8.11 5.03
C ALA A 70 -0.05 -7.06 5.93
N LEU A 71 0.77 -6.34 6.70
CA LEU A 71 0.32 -5.29 7.59
C LEU A 71 -0.34 -4.14 6.81
N ILE A 72 0.28 -3.72 5.70
CA ILE A 72 -0.29 -2.71 4.78
C ILE A 72 -1.60 -3.21 4.15
N GLU A 73 -1.68 -4.45 3.68
CA GLU A 73 -2.92 -4.99 3.09
C GLU A 73 -4.06 -5.06 4.12
N ALA A 74 -3.76 -5.45 5.35
CA ALA A 74 -4.75 -5.51 6.44
C ALA A 74 -5.21 -4.10 6.89
N ALA A 75 -4.29 -3.15 6.99
CA ALA A 75 -4.62 -1.75 7.28
C ALA A 75 -5.45 -1.11 6.16
N ASP A 76 -5.09 -1.32 4.89
CA ASP A 76 -5.85 -0.81 3.74
C ASP A 76 -7.29 -1.38 3.65
N ALA A 77 -7.48 -2.59 4.17
CA ALA A 77 -8.78 -3.24 4.31
C ALA A 77 -9.62 -2.72 5.50
N GLY A 78 -9.05 -1.86 6.36
CA GLY A 78 -9.73 -1.22 7.50
C GLY A 78 -9.62 -2.00 8.81
N SER A 79 -8.58 -2.84 8.98
CA SER A 79 -8.32 -3.48 10.28
C SER A 79 -7.67 -2.49 11.24
N ALA A 80 -8.40 -2.06 12.27
CA ALA A 80 -7.93 -1.08 13.24
C ALA A 80 -6.65 -1.51 14.00
N GLU A 81 -6.51 -2.81 14.28
CA GLU A 81 -5.29 -3.38 14.88
C GLU A 81 -4.11 -3.24 13.92
N ALA A 82 -4.32 -3.57 12.64
CA ALA A 82 -3.27 -3.44 11.62
C ALA A 82 -2.93 -1.98 11.32
N GLU A 83 -3.89 -1.06 11.34
CA GLU A 83 -3.65 0.38 11.22
C GLU A 83 -2.73 0.85 12.36
N THR A 84 -3.05 0.50 13.61
CA THR A 84 -2.24 0.87 14.78
C THR A 84 -0.82 0.30 14.70
N ASP A 85 -0.71 -0.99 14.39
CA ASP A 85 0.58 -1.68 14.26
C ASP A 85 1.41 -1.13 13.09
N LEU A 86 0.76 -0.77 11.97
CA LEU A 86 1.41 -0.14 10.83
C LEU A 86 1.93 1.25 11.18
N GLY A 87 1.12 2.06 11.88
CA GLY A 87 1.53 3.37 12.38
C GLY A 87 2.77 3.27 13.27
N LEU A 88 2.80 2.30 14.19
CA LEU A 88 3.95 2.07 15.06
C LEU A 88 5.20 1.63 14.28
N ALA A 89 5.04 0.72 13.32
CA ALA A 89 6.14 0.24 12.50
C ALA A 89 6.71 1.38 11.61
N LEU A 90 5.85 2.21 11.02
CA LEU A 90 6.26 3.41 10.27
C LEU A 90 7.05 4.39 11.15
N LEU A 91 6.65 4.60 12.42
CA LEU A 91 7.44 5.42 13.35
C LEU A 91 8.83 4.84 13.61
N GLN A 92 8.93 3.53 13.78
CA GLN A 92 10.21 2.84 14.01
C GLN A 92 11.17 2.97 12.82
N GLU A 93 10.62 3.02 11.59
CA GLU A 93 11.40 3.26 10.37
C GLU A 93 11.66 4.77 10.10
N GLY A 94 11.26 5.66 11.02
CA GLY A 94 11.44 7.11 10.88
C GLY A 94 10.46 7.79 9.92
N GLN A 95 9.40 7.10 9.49
CA GLN A 95 8.39 7.55 8.54
C GLN A 95 7.22 8.22 9.26
N ALA A 96 7.52 9.25 10.06
CA ALA A 96 6.54 9.89 10.95
C ALA A 96 5.34 10.51 10.21
N VAL A 97 5.55 11.05 9.01
CA VAL A 97 4.47 11.66 8.21
C VAL A 97 3.46 10.58 7.78
N ALA A 98 3.94 9.43 7.30
CA ALA A 98 3.09 8.31 6.93
C ALA A 98 2.39 7.72 8.16
N ALA A 99 3.09 7.60 9.29
CA ALA A 99 2.55 7.01 10.51
C ALA A 99 1.30 7.72 11.06
N VAL A 100 1.26 9.06 11.00
CA VAL A 100 0.10 9.84 11.48
C VAL A 100 -1.19 9.50 10.74
N ALA A 101 -1.10 9.03 9.50
CA ALA A 101 -2.29 8.65 8.73
C ALA A 101 -2.94 7.32 9.18
N PHE A 102 -2.29 6.58 10.08
CA PHE A 102 -2.74 5.29 10.58
C PHE A 102 -3.05 5.28 12.10
N PHE A 103 -3.12 6.46 12.73
CA PHE A 103 -3.61 6.68 14.11
C PHE A 103 -4.92 7.48 14.10
#